data_AF-A0A440K3I2-F1
#
_entry.id   AF-A0A440K3I2-F1
#
_cell.length_a   1.000
_cell.length_b   1.000
_cell.length_c   1.000
_cell.angle_alpha   90.00
_cell.angle_beta   90.00
_cell.angle_gamma   90.00
#
_symmetry.space_group_name_H-M   'P 1'
#
loop_
_entity.id
_entity.type
_entity.pdbx_description
1 polymer ?
#
loop_
_entity_poly.entity_id
_entity_poly.type
_entity_poly.pdbx_seq_one_letter_code
_entity_poly.pdbx_strand_id
1 'polypeptide(L)' 'MAVRIKLPGGTLKVKVYRELRERERARRIPVVKIGSVYFTWWSNRQRPLNDPPVHRTILTSPRRRI' A
#
# COMPACT_ATOMS: atom_id res chain seq x y z
N MET A 1 1.02 -19.45 12.42
CA MET A 1 2.39 -19.14 12.00
C MET A 1 2.48 -18.73 10.51
N ALA A 2 3.27 -17.70 10.20
CA ALA A 2 3.52 -17.26 8.82
C ALA A 2 5.01 -16.98 8.62
N VAL A 3 5.59 -17.43 7.50
CA VAL A 3 6.97 -17.10 7.14
C VAL A 3 6.97 -15.69 6.54
N ARG A 4 7.93 -14.85 6.98
CA ARG A 4 8.08 -13.47 6.50
C ARG A 4 9.46 -13.33 5.88
N ILE A 5 9.48 -13.10 4.58
CA ILE A 5 10.71 -12.92 3.82
C ILE A 5 10.82 -11.43 3.50
N LYS A 6 11.87 -10.78 4.03
CA LYS A 6 12.19 -9.40 3.67
C LYS A 6 12.81 -9.41 2.27
N LEU A 7 12.21 -8.68 1.34
CA LEU A 7 12.70 -8.53 -0.02
C LEU A 7 12.86 -7.03 -0.33
N PRO A 8 13.68 -6.65 -1.32
CA PRO A 8 13.71 -5.28 -1.80
C PRO A 8 12.29 -4.78 -2.11
N GLY A 9 11.92 -3.62 -1.57
CA GLY A 9 10.60 -3.02 -1.78
C GLY A 9 9.45 -3.55 -0.90
N GLY A 10 9.67 -4.54 -0.03
CA GLY A 10 8.59 -5.03 0.82
C GLY A 10 8.86 -6.28 1.65
N THR A 11 7.79 -6.88 2.15
CA THR A 11 7.83 -8.16 2.86
C THR A 11 6.83 -9.11 2.21
N LEU A 12 7.35 -10.24 1.74
CA LEU A 12 6.52 -11.35 1.29
C LEU A 12 6.13 -12.19 2.50
N LYS A 13 4.84 -12.40 2.68
CA LYS A 13 4.30 -13.31 3.70
C LYS A 13 3.85 -14.59 3.02
N VAL A 14 4.27 -15.72 3.58
CA VAL A 14 3.89 -17.06 3.13
C VAL A 14 3.13 -17.76 4.24
N LYS A 15 1.98 -18.32 3.90
CA LYS A 15 1.02 -18.92 4.84
C LYS A 15 0.45 -20.21 4.29
N VAL A 16 0.00 -21.08 5.19
CA VAL A 16 -0.90 -22.19 4.84
C VAL A 16 -2.36 -21.75 5.01
N TYR A 17 -3.31 -22.49 4.43
CA TYR A 17 -4.72 -22.11 4.42
C TYR A 17 -5.30 -21.77 5.82
N ARG A 18 -4.95 -22.59 6.83
CA ARG A 18 -5.40 -22.42 8.22
C ARG A 18 -4.86 -21.14 8.88
N GLU A 19 -3.83 -20.53 8.31
CA GLU A 19 -3.14 -19.35 8.82
C GLU A 19 -3.55 -18.06 8.09
N LEU A 20 -4.39 -18.18 7.06
CA LEU A 20 -4.99 -17.03 6.40
C LEU A 20 -5.95 -16.33 7.35
N ARG A 21 -5.84 -15.00 7.39
CA ARG A 21 -6.80 -14.11 8.06
C ARG A 21 -8.15 -14.21 7.35
N GLU A 22 -9.21 -13.91 8.08
CA GLU A 22 -10.57 -13.94 7.53
C GLU A 22 -10.69 -13.12 6.23
N ARG A 23 -10.11 -11.92 6.18
CA ARG A 23 -10.08 -11.08 4.96
C ARG A 23 -9.29 -11.68 3.79
N GLU A 24 -8.23 -12.43 4.08
CA GLU A 24 -7.44 -13.15 3.06
C GLU A 24 -8.25 -14.36 2.54
N ARG A 25 -8.94 -15.10 3.41
CA ARG A 25 -9.84 -16.20 3.01
C ARG A 25 -11.05 -15.72 2.23
N ALA A 26 -11.65 -14.62 2.66
CA ALA A 26 -12.75 -13.95 1.99
C ALA A 26 -12.30 -13.21 0.70
N ARG A 27 -11.03 -13.32 0.31
CA ARG A 27 -10.43 -12.69 -0.88
C ARG A 27 -10.66 -11.17 -0.96
N ARG A 28 -10.84 -10.52 0.19
CA ARG A 28 -10.95 -9.06 0.32
C ARG A 28 -9.59 -8.37 0.19
N ILE A 29 -8.51 -9.14 0.37
CA ILE A 29 -7.13 -8.74 0.14
C ILE A 29 -6.60 -9.67 -0.96
N PRO A 30 -5.80 -9.17 -1.92
CA PRO A 30 -5.18 -10.04 -2.91
C PRO A 30 -4.26 -11.07 -2.25
N VAL A 31 -4.49 -12.34 -2.58
CA VAL A 31 -3.68 -13.49 -2.14
C VAL A 31 -3.40 -14.36 -3.36
N VAL A 32 -2.15 -14.77 -3.54
CA VAL A 32 -1.77 -15.73 -4.59
C VAL A 32 -1.63 -17.11 -3.95
N LYS A 33 -2.24 -18.14 -4.54
CA LYS A 33 -2.09 -19.54 -4.10
C LYS A 33 -1.13 -20.26 -5.05
N ILE A 34 -0.12 -20.93 -4.51
CA ILE A 34 0.75 -21.83 -5.28
C ILE A 34 0.89 -23.13 -4.49
N GLY A 35 0.46 -24.24 -5.09
CA GLY A 35 0.34 -25.51 -4.38
C GLY A 35 -0.52 -25.38 -3.11
N SER A 36 0.07 -25.75 -1.97
CA SER A 36 -0.60 -25.73 -0.65
C SER A 36 -0.35 -24.45 0.16
N VAL A 37 0.38 -23.48 -0.40
CA VAL A 37 0.74 -22.23 0.28
C VAL A 37 0.16 -21.01 -0.41
N TYR A 38 0.02 -19.95 0.39
CA TYR A 38 -0.62 -18.70 0.05
C TYR A 38 0.35 -17.55 0.33
N PHE A 39 0.44 -16.63 -0.62
CA PHE A 39 1.38 -15.53 -0.63
C PHE A 39 0.64 -14.20 -0.56
N THR A 40 1.14 -13.30 0.29
CA THR A 40 0.71 -11.89 0.33
C THR A 40 1.89 -10.95 0.33
N TRP A 41 1.82 -9.89 -0.47
CA TRP A 41 2.87 -8.87 -0.58
C TRP A 41 2.52 -7.65 0.27
N TRP A 42 3.47 -7.24 1.12
CA TRP A 42 3.39 -5.98 1.85
C TRP A 42 4.46 -5.02 1.33
N SER A 43 4.04 -4.04 0.53
CA SER A 43 4.96 -3.02 0.01
C SER A 43 5.48 -2.13 1.13
N ASN A 44 6.78 -1.85 1.12
CA ASN A 44 7.40 -0.82 1.97
C ASN A 44 7.57 0.51 1.25
N ARG A 45 7.04 0.63 0.02
CA ARG A 45 7.02 1.90 -0.70
C ARG A 45 6.16 2.86 0.12
N GLN A 46 6.79 3.84 0.74
CA GLN A 46 6.08 5.00 1.24
C GLN A 46 5.35 5.57 0.02
N ARG A 47 4.01 5.51 0.02
CA ARG A 47 3.25 6.30 -0.94
C ARG A 47 3.73 7.74 -0.70
N PRO A 48 4.18 8.47 -1.73
CA PRO A 48 4.43 9.89 -1.54
C PRO A 48 3.12 10.52 -1.08
N LEU A 49 3.03 10.83 0.21
CA LEU A 49 1.95 11.62 0.80
C LEU A 49 2.22 13.11 0.50
N ASN A 50 2.62 13.41 -0.73
CA ASN A 50 3.00 14.72 -1.19
C ASN A 50 2.69 14.80 -2.69
N ASP A 51 1.42 14.63 -3.04
CA ASP A 51 0.88 15.62 -3.96
C ASP A 51 0.66 16.86 -3.07
N PRO A 52 1.49 17.92 -3.18
CA PRO A 52 1.10 19.17 -2.57
C PRO A 52 -0.29 19.52 -3.13
N PRO A 53 -1.24 20.00 -2.31
CA PRO A 53 -2.42 20.62 -2.88
C PRO A 53 -1.88 21.67 -3.85
N VAL A 54 -2.33 21.62 -5.10
CA VAL A 54 -2.11 22.71 -6.05
C VAL A 54 -2.83 23.92 -5.46
N HIS A 55 -2.16 24.58 -4.51
CA HIS A 55 -2.44 25.95 -4.13
C HIS A 55 -2.02 26.74 -5.35
N ARG A 56 -2.98 26.91 -6.25
CA ARG A 56 -2.99 27.92 -7.29
C ARG A 56 -3.00 29.27 -6.56
N THR A 57 -1.84 29.64 -6.01
CA THR A 57 -1.54 30.95 -5.48
C THR A 57 -1.40 31.87 -6.68
N ILE A 58 -2.54 32.38 -7.18
CA ILE A 58 -2.53 33.60 -7.97
C ILE A 58 -2.43 34.73 -6.95
N LEU A 59 -1.22 34.98 -6.48
CA LEU A 59 -0.85 36.30 -6.00
C LEU A 59 -0.59 37.15 -7.24
N THR A 60 -1.64 37.74 -7.80
CA THR A 60 -1.50 39.02 -8.49
C THR A 60 -2.02 40.10 -7.57
N SER A 61 -1.04 40.62 -6.80
CA SER A 61 -0.88 41.97 -6.24
C SER A 61 -2.10 42.89 -6.03
N PRO A 62 -2.22 43.52 -4.84
CA PRO A 62 -3.20 44.57 -4.59
C PRO A 62 -2.71 45.89 -5.20
N ARG A 63 -3.35 46.36 -6.28
CA ARG A 63 -3.13 47.73 -6.77
C ARG A 63 -4.35 48.60 -6.53
N ARG A 64 -4.27 49.29 -5.39
CA ARG A 64 -4.80 50.64 -5.11
C ARG A 64 -5.36 51.40 -6.34
N ARG A 65 -6.54 51.99 -6.10
CA ARG A 65 -6.98 53.36 -6.47
C ARG A 65 -7.03 53.68 -7.98
N ILE A 66 -8.22 53.98 -8.51
CA ILE A 66 -8.80 55.33 -8.75
C ILE A 66 -10.31 55.14 -8.86
#